data_AF-A0A7W4E3T4-F1
#
_entry.id   AF-A0A7W4E3T4-F1
#
_cell.length_a   1.000
_cell.length_b   1.000
_cell.length_c   1.000
_cell.angle_alpha   90.00
_cell.angle_beta   90.00
_cell.angle_gamma   90.00
#
_symmetry.space_group_name_H-M   'P 1'
#
loop_
_entity.id
_entity.type
_entity.pdbx_description
1 polymer ?
#
loop_
_entity_poly.entity_id
_entity_poly.type
_entity_poly.pdbx_seq_one_letter_code
_entity_poly.pdbx_strand_id
1 'polypeptide(L)'
;LNISCILTNHYFYPKKEDKPTQELAMAIKDNLRLYDPNHRKYDTLNHIMSEEEIRSIASKNGYSTEQIDMRCENTVKIAEQCHTKIAMGQMLFPKYEGEEDVVALYEKYKDELVEETA
;
A
#
# COMPACT_ATOMS: atom_id res chain seq x y z
N LEU A 1 11.09 -24.25 14.77
CA LEU A 1 9.92 -23.37 14.96
C LEU A 1 8.86 -23.79 13.96
N ASN A 2 7.63 -24.08 14.40
CA ASN A 2 6.53 -24.49 13.53
C ASN A 2 5.70 -23.25 13.11
N ILE A 3 6.27 -22.41 12.25
CA ILE A 3 5.67 -21.14 11.84
C ILE A 3 5.40 -21.19 10.34
N SER A 4 4.16 -20.91 9.94
CA SER A 4 3.76 -20.82 8.53
C SER A 4 4.50 -19.69 7.84
N CYS A 5 5.05 -19.98 6.66
CA CYS A 5 5.76 -19.01 5.83
C CYS A 5 4.87 -18.53 4.67
N ILE A 6 5.18 -17.34 4.16
CA ILE A 6 4.55 -16.74 2.98
C ILE A 6 5.60 -16.44 1.91
N LEU A 7 5.16 -16.13 0.69
CA LEU A 7 6.02 -15.61 -0.37
C LEU A 7 5.66 -14.14 -0.61
N THR A 8 6.68 -13.29 -0.60
CA THR A 8 6.52 -11.88 -0.94
C THR A 8 7.70 -11.46 -1.80
N ASN A 9 7.45 -10.57 -2.76
CA ASN A 9 8.49 -9.80 -3.42
C ASN A 9 8.45 -8.38 -2.84
N HIS A 10 9.61 -7.84 -2.45
CA HIS A 10 9.71 -6.43 -2.12
C HIS A 10 9.76 -5.62 -3.40
N TYR A 11 8.59 -5.35 -3.99
CA TYR A 11 8.50 -4.56 -5.22
C TYR A 11 8.72 -3.07 -4.91
N PHE A 12 9.47 -2.39 -5.79
CA PHE A 12 9.74 -0.95 -5.68
C PHE A 12 9.25 -0.16 -6.89
N TYR A 13 8.89 -0.84 -7.97
CA TYR A 13 8.45 -0.24 -9.22
C TYR A 13 7.45 -1.15 -9.95
N PRO A 14 6.61 -0.61 -10.85
CA PRO A 14 5.54 -1.39 -11.46
C PRO A 14 6.04 -2.44 -12.46
N LYS A 15 6.84 -2.04 -13.46
CA LYS A 15 7.26 -2.93 -14.56
C LYS A 15 8.75 -3.18 -14.56
N LYS A 16 9.18 -4.30 -15.14
CA LYS A 16 10.60 -4.68 -15.18
C LYS A 16 11.50 -3.60 -15.81
N GLU A 17 10.98 -2.87 -16.79
CA GLU A 17 11.70 -1.82 -17.52
C GLU A 17 11.94 -0.56 -16.67
N ASP A 18 11.20 -0.38 -15.56
CA ASP A 18 11.28 0.81 -14.71
C ASP A 18 12.48 0.77 -13.74
N LYS A 19 13.30 -0.28 -13.77
CA LYS A 19 14.50 -0.40 -12.92
C LYS A 19 15.44 0.80 -13.00
N PRO A 20 15.82 1.32 -14.19
CA PRO A 20 16.71 2.49 -14.28
C PRO A 20 16.06 3.75 -13.70
N THR A 21 14.74 3.90 -13.84
CA THR A 21 13.98 5.00 -13.27
C THR A 21 13.98 4.94 -11.74
N GLN A 22 13.84 3.74 -11.17
CA GLN A 22 13.96 3.55 -9.72
C GLN A 22 15.37 3.84 -9.22
N GLU A 23 16.41 3.38 -9.91
CA GLU A 23 17.82 3.69 -9.56
C GLU A 23 18.09 5.20 -9.61
N LEU A 24 17.56 5.91 -10.62
CA LEU A 24 17.64 7.36 -10.72
C LEU A 24 16.92 8.04 -9.54
N ALA A 25 15.71 7.61 -9.19
CA ALA A 25 14.98 8.15 -8.05
C ALA A 25 15.76 7.97 -6.73
N MET A 26 16.45 6.84 -6.57
CA MET A 26 17.30 6.59 -5.40
C MET A 26 18.55 7.48 -5.40
N ALA A 27 19.21 7.66 -6.53
CA ALA A 27 20.36 8.56 -6.65
C ALA A 27 19.97 10.02 -6.33
N ILE A 28 18.82 10.48 -6.83
CA ILE A 28 18.27 11.80 -6.50
C ILE A 28 18.02 11.95 -5.00
N LYS A 29 17.36 10.95 -4.39
CA LYS A 29 17.10 10.94 -2.94
C LYS A 29 18.38 11.03 -2.11
N ASP A 30 19.43 10.36 -2.56
CA ASP A 30 20.71 10.29 -1.85
C ASP A 30 21.64 11.47 -2.17
N ASN A 31 21.19 12.40 -3.04
CA ASN A 31 22.01 13.49 -3.58
C ASN A 31 23.32 12.99 -4.23
N LEU A 32 23.24 11.85 -4.92
CA LEU A 32 24.34 11.22 -5.62
C LEU A 32 24.10 11.25 -7.14
N ARG A 33 25.18 11.11 -7.91
CA ARG A 33 25.10 10.95 -9.37
C ARG A 33 24.94 9.48 -9.71
N LEU A 34 24.28 9.17 -10.83
CA LEU A 34 24.08 7.79 -11.31
C LEU A 34 25.35 6.98 -11.58
N TYR A 35 26.51 7.63 -11.71
CA TYR A 35 27.79 6.96 -11.88
C TYR A 35 28.63 6.92 -10.60
N ASP A 36 28.14 7.48 -9.49
CA ASP A 36 28.85 7.47 -8.21
C ASP A 36 28.91 6.03 -7.68
N PRO A 37 30.06 5.42 -7.40
CA PRO A 37 30.11 4.04 -6.92
C PRO A 37 29.29 3.79 -5.64
N ASN A 38 28.97 4.83 -4.87
CA ASN A 38 28.18 4.73 -3.64
C ASN A 38 26.66 4.83 -3.86
N HIS A 39 26.16 5.09 -5.08
CA HIS A 39 24.71 5.09 -5.28
C HIS A 39 24.14 3.68 -5.13
N ARG A 40 22.99 3.60 -4.47
CA ARG A 40 22.34 2.32 -4.18
C ARG A 40 21.88 1.66 -5.48
N LYS A 41 22.43 0.47 -5.74
CA LYS A 41 22.04 -0.43 -6.82
C LYS A 41 21.53 -1.73 -6.24
N TYR A 42 20.40 -2.20 -6.75
CA TYR A 42 19.88 -3.52 -6.45
C TYR A 42 20.20 -4.44 -7.62
N ASP A 43 20.82 -5.58 -7.35
CA ASP A 43 21.09 -6.58 -8.40
C ASP A 43 19.83 -7.28 -8.86
N THR A 44 18.82 -7.36 -7.99
CA THR A 44 17.54 -8.02 -8.29
C THR A 44 16.65 -7.16 -9.19
N LEU A 45 15.65 -7.83 -9.79
CA LEU A 45 14.52 -7.18 -10.42
C LEU A 45 13.41 -7.15 -9.38
N ASN A 46 12.91 -5.97 -9.03
CA ASN A 46 11.93 -5.74 -7.97
C ASN A 46 10.67 -5.08 -8.55
N HIS A 47 10.23 -5.54 -9.73
CA HIS A 47 8.94 -5.15 -10.30
C HIS A 47 7.79 -5.90 -9.63
N ILE A 48 6.56 -5.48 -9.90
CA ILE A 48 5.38 -6.27 -9.55
C ILE A 48 5.37 -7.51 -10.46
N MET A 49 5.73 -8.65 -9.88
CA MET A 49 5.91 -9.91 -10.61
C MET A 49 4.60 -10.67 -10.79
N SER A 50 4.53 -11.47 -11.85
CA SER A 50 3.51 -12.50 -11.96
C SER A 50 3.78 -13.65 -10.99
N GLU A 51 2.76 -14.47 -10.72
CA GLU A 51 2.91 -15.67 -9.89
C GLU A 51 3.97 -16.63 -10.47
N GLU A 52 4.00 -16.78 -11.80
CA GLU A 52 4.97 -17.64 -12.50
C GLU A 52 6.41 -17.18 -12.28
N GLU A 53 6.66 -15.86 -12.33
CA GLU A 53 7.98 -15.28 -12.06
C GLU A 53 8.43 -15.57 -10.62
N ILE A 54 7.52 -15.38 -9.65
CA ILE A 54 7.79 -15.65 -8.22
C ILE A 54 8.08 -17.13 -8.01
N ARG A 55 7.27 -18.03 -8.59
CA ARG A 55 7.46 -19.48 -8.52
C ARG A 55 8.79 -19.91 -9.15
N SER A 56 9.16 -19.32 -10.28
CA SER A 56 10.45 -19.56 -10.94
C SER A 56 11.63 -19.17 -10.05
N ILE A 57 11.56 -17.99 -9.42
CA ILE A 57 12.60 -17.51 -8.49
C ILE A 57 12.69 -18.42 -7.25
N ALA A 58 11.54 -18.79 -6.65
CA ALA A 58 11.51 -19.69 -5.50
C ALA A 58 12.08 -21.08 -5.84
N SER A 59 11.76 -21.61 -7.01
CA SER A 59 12.31 -22.88 -7.49
C SER A 59 13.83 -22.80 -7.69
N LYS A 60 14.33 -21.71 -8.28
CA LYS A 60 15.77 -21.44 -8.43
C LYS A 60 16.50 -21.30 -7.09
N ASN A 61 15.80 -20.81 -6.07
CA ASN A 61 16.32 -20.70 -4.71
C ASN A 61 16.29 -22.03 -3.93
N GLY A 62 15.86 -23.13 -4.55
CA GLY A 62 15.92 -24.48 -3.98
C GLY A 62 14.70 -24.90 -3.14
N TYR A 63 13.59 -24.17 -3.23
CA TYR A 63 12.35 -24.59 -2.59
C TYR A 63 11.65 -25.69 -3.40
N SER A 64 11.06 -26.67 -2.72
CA SER A 64 10.24 -27.68 -3.39
C SER A 64 8.91 -27.09 -3.87
N THR A 65 8.30 -27.71 -4.89
CA THR A 65 6.99 -27.30 -5.41
C THR A 65 5.93 -27.25 -4.30
N GLU A 66 5.88 -28.25 -3.44
CA GLU A 66 4.96 -28.30 -2.27
C GLU A 66 5.17 -27.12 -1.32
N GLN A 67 6.42 -26.72 -1.05
CA GLN A 67 6.72 -25.57 -0.20
C GLN A 67 6.27 -24.26 -0.85
N ILE A 68 6.44 -24.14 -2.17
CA ILE A 68 6.02 -22.96 -2.93
C ILE A 68 4.49 -22.85 -2.91
N ASP A 69 3.79 -23.94 -3.23
CA ASP A 69 2.33 -24.02 -3.23
C ASP A 69 1.75 -23.63 -1.87
N MET A 70 2.22 -24.27 -0.79
CA MET A 70 1.76 -23.97 0.57
C MET A 70 1.98 -22.50 0.95
N ARG A 71 3.11 -21.90 0.54
CA ARG A 71 3.38 -20.49 0.85
C ARG A 71 2.55 -19.52 0.00
N CYS A 72 2.27 -19.86 -1.26
CA CYS A 72 1.32 -19.13 -2.10
C CYS A 72 -0.08 -19.16 -1.48
N GLU A 73 -0.56 -20.34 -1.09
CA GLU A 73 -1.86 -20.51 -0.43
C GLU A 73 -1.95 -19.72 0.89
N ASN A 74 -0.89 -19.75 1.71
CA ASN A 74 -0.84 -18.94 2.93
C ASN A 74 -0.94 -17.44 2.63
N THR A 75 -0.35 -16.98 1.52
CA THR A 75 -0.38 -15.58 1.11
C THR A 75 -1.80 -15.17 0.71
N VAL A 76 -2.50 -16.00 -0.06
CA VAL A 76 -3.92 -15.79 -0.44
C VAL A 76 -4.81 -15.81 0.80
N LYS A 77 -4.64 -16.79 1.68
CA LYS A 77 -5.42 -16.92 2.91
C LYS A 77 -5.31 -15.69 3.81
N ILE A 78 -4.11 -15.11 3.94
CA ILE A 78 -3.93 -13.87 4.72
C ILE A 78 -4.62 -12.71 4.02
N ALA A 79 -4.50 -12.59 2.70
CA ALA A 79 -5.17 -11.54 1.93
C ALA A 79 -6.70 -11.61 2.08
N GLU A 80 -7.28 -12.80 2.04
CA GLU A 80 -8.72 -13.02 2.23
C GLU A 80 -9.20 -12.62 3.64
N GLN A 81 -8.35 -12.74 4.65
CA GLN A 81 -8.69 -12.35 6.03
C GLN A 81 -8.60 -10.83 6.26
N CYS A 82 -7.93 -10.08 5.37
CA CYS A 82 -7.70 -8.65 5.53
C CYS A 82 -8.89 -7.82 5.03
N HIS A 83 -9.91 -7.66 5.88
CA HIS A 83 -11.09 -6.81 5.57
C HIS A 83 -11.01 -5.44 6.26
N THR A 84 -10.39 -4.47 5.59
CA THR A 84 -10.34 -3.08 6.08
C THR A 84 -11.28 -2.20 5.27
N LYS A 85 -12.19 -1.49 5.94
CA LYS A 85 -13.07 -0.50 5.33
C LYS A 85 -12.65 0.90 5.75
N ILE A 86 -12.32 1.75 4.78
CA ILE A 86 -12.02 3.17 4.99
C ILE A 86 -13.26 3.96 4.55
N ALA A 87 -13.87 4.68 5.47
CA ALA A 87 -15.01 5.54 5.17
C ALA A 87 -14.52 6.78 4.40
N MET A 88 -14.80 6.82 3.10
CA MET A 88 -14.46 7.95 2.24
C MET A 88 -15.63 8.92 2.15
N GLY A 89 -15.35 10.22 2.03
CA GLY A 89 -16.39 11.25 1.86
C GLY A 89 -17.16 11.61 3.13
N GLN A 90 -16.72 11.17 4.31
CA GLN A 90 -17.33 11.60 5.57
C GLN A 90 -16.81 12.98 5.98
N MET A 91 -17.73 13.90 6.26
CA MET A 91 -17.39 15.17 6.90
C MET A 91 -17.19 14.93 8.39
N LEU A 92 -15.95 15.00 8.85
CA LEU A 92 -15.58 14.90 10.26
C LEU A 92 -15.35 16.29 10.83
N PHE A 93 -16.44 17.05 11.00
CA PHE A 93 -16.36 18.36 11.64
C PHE A 93 -16.15 18.22 13.16
N PRO A 94 -15.32 19.08 13.77
CA PRO A 94 -15.22 19.14 15.22
C PRO A 94 -16.57 19.57 15.80
N LYS A 95 -16.86 19.10 17.02
CA LYS A 95 -17.98 19.63 17.78
C LYS A 95 -17.64 21.05 18.22
N TYR A 96 -18.48 22.00 17.85
CA TYR A 96 -18.38 23.39 18.31
C TYR A 96 -19.33 23.58 19.49
N GLU A 97 -18.79 23.94 20.66
CA GLU A 97 -19.59 24.36 21.80
C GLU A 97 -19.90 25.86 21.62
N GLY A 98 -21.09 26.15 21.10
CA GLY A 98 -21.55 27.52 20.91
C GLY A 98 -22.03 28.18 22.20
N GLU A 99 -22.08 29.52 22.20
CA GLU A 99 -22.75 30.28 23.26
C GLU A 99 -24.24 29.89 23.34
N GLU A 100 -24.82 29.88 24.54
CA GLU A 100 -26.17 29.32 24.79
C GLU A 100 -27.26 29.94 23.90
N ASP A 101 -27.15 31.24 23.64
CA ASP A 101 -28.05 32.00 22.78
C ASP A 101 -27.92 31.61 21.30
N VAL A 102 -26.70 31.40 20.82
CA VAL A 102 -26.40 30.95 19.44
C VAL A 102 -26.90 29.52 19.24
N VAL A 103 -26.72 28.63 20.22
CA VAL A 103 -27.24 27.25 20.16
C VAL A 103 -28.77 27.24 20.18
N ALA A 104 -29.41 28.05 21.02
CA ALA A 104 -30.86 28.16 21.08
C ALA A 104 -31.46 28.72 19.77
N LEU A 105 -30.79 29.68 19.15
CA LEU A 105 -31.14 30.21 17.83
C LEU A 105 -30.98 29.14 16.75
N TYR A 106 -29.85 28.42 16.72
CA TYR A 106 -29.61 27.36 15.75
C TYR A 106 -30.67 26.24 15.84
N GLU A 107 -30.96 25.73 17.04
CA GLU A 107 -31.96 24.67 17.23
C GLU A 107 -33.36 25.08 16.78
N LYS A 108 -33.70 26.38 16.89
CA LYS A 108 -34.99 26.90 16.46
C LYS A 108 -35.13 27.00 14.93
N TYR A 109 -34.05 27.27 14.21
CA TYR A 109 -34.09 27.61 12.77
C TYR A 109 -33.37 26.61 11.86
N LYS A 110 -32.70 25.58 12.39
CA LYS A 110 -31.88 24.63 11.61
C LYS A 110 -32.58 23.99 10.40
N ASP A 111 -33.89 23.74 10.50
CA ASP A 111 -34.66 23.09 9.43
C ASP A 111 -35.04 24.07 8.30
N GLU A 112 -35.00 25.38 8.56
CA GLU A 112 -35.25 26.44 7.56
C GLU A 112 -33.95 26.91 6.88
N LEU A 113 -32.79 26.51 7.40
CA LEU A 113 -31.46 26.95 6.94
C LEU A 113 -30.87 26.09 5.81
N VAL A 114 -31.51 24.97 5.46
CA VAL A 114 -31.05 24.07 4.39
C VAL A 114 -31.99 24.18 3.20
N GLU A 115 -31.57 24.89 2.15
CA GLU A 115 -32.21 24.76 0.83
C GLU A 115 -31.71 23.46 0.17
N GLU A 116 -32.62 22.51 -0.04
CA GLU A 116 -32.33 21.34 -0.88
C GLU A 116 -32.21 21.81 -2.34
N THR A 117 -30.97 22.01 -2.81
CA THR A 117 -30.72 22.15 -4.25
C THR A 117 -30.97 20.81 -4.94
N ALA A 118 -32.07 20.76 -5.70
CA ALA A 118 -32.46 19.67 -6.61
C ALA A 118 -31.53 19.54 -7.83
#